data_AF-A0A3D2WBT3-F1
#
_entry.id   AF-A0A3D2WBT3-F1
#
_cell.length_a   1.000
_cell.length_b   1.000
_cell.length_c   1.000
_cell.angle_alpha   90.00
_cell.angle_beta   90.00
_cell.angle_gamma   90.00
#
_symmetry.space_group_name_H-M   'P 1'
#
loop_
_entity.id
_entity.type
_entity.pdbx_description
1 polymer ?
#
loop_
_entity_poly.entity_id
_entity_poly.type
_entity_poly.pdbx_seq_one_letter_code
_entity_poly.pdbx_strand_id
1 'polypeptide(L)'
;RDYLVPSRVHHGEFYALPQSPQIYKQILMISGFDRYFQIARCFRDEDLRSDRQPEFTQIDVEASFIEPEDIFLWIEGLMVCLANTAGIDISQPFPRLTWAEAMERYGSDRPDLRYQLEITDWTQATSSLGFNMIDSAVEKGARVRGLRLAGGAKLSRRQIANIESKAKEAGAPGLLWAKQAEGEASGPLGKFLAPENSLAMGLSPGDIAFVAFGPDSLTSPVLDAVRSASIEALELTPQQEHSWLWVTDFPVFDLIDGDITPSHHPFVMPHPDDLELLESDPSSVRGTAYDLVYDGNELGSGSIRVHQSELQRRILRALGLGDDEIEQKFGFLLRALSAGAPPHGGIALGMDRIVQRFSGSESLRDVIAFPKTTAARALYEEAPASVGNEELSELGLTTLKSSEG
;
A
#
# COMPACT_ATOMS: atom_id res chain seq x y z
N ARG A 1 -6.86 6.59 -12.40
CA ARG A 1 -8.04 7.24 -13.05
C ARG A 1 -8.74 6.22 -13.95
N ASP A 2 -9.96 6.49 -14.38
CA ASP A 2 -10.67 5.61 -15.32
C ASP A 2 -10.22 5.85 -16.77
N TYR A 3 -10.08 4.77 -17.54
CA TYR A 3 -10.09 4.87 -19.00
C TYR A 3 -11.53 5.07 -19.48
N LEU A 4 -11.74 6.06 -20.35
CA LEU A 4 -13.05 6.38 -20.88
C LEU A 4 -13.24 5.86 -22.31
N VAL A 5 -14.45 5.41 -22.62
CA VAL A 5 -14.86 4.94 -23.95
C VAL A 5 -16.06 5.79 -24.40
N PRO A 6 -15.94 6.64 -25.43
CA PRO A 6 -17.04 7.48 -25.88
C PRO A 6 -18.18 6.65 -26.49
N SER A 7 -19.42 7.04 -26.22
CA SER A 7 -20.59 6.41 -26.83
C SER A 7 -20.95 7.04 -28.16
N ARG A 8 -20.89 6.26 -29.24
CA ARG A 8 -21.42 6.66 -30.56
C ARG A 8 -22.94 6.87 -30.55
N VAL A 9 -23.66 6.21 -29.64
CA VAL A 9 -25.13 6.25 -29.59
C VAL A 9 -25.63 7.42 -28.75
N HIS A 10 -24.91 7.75 -27.68
CA HIS A 10 -25.28 8.77 -26.71
C HIS A 10 -24.21 9.86 -26.70
N HIS A 11 -24.34 10.84 -27.60
CA HIS A 11 -23.34 11.90 -27.75
C HIS A 11 -23.15 12.68 -26.44
N GLY A 12 -21.88 12.84 -26.04
CA GLY A 12 -21.50 13.50 -24.78
C GLY A 12 -21.47 12.56 -23.56
N GLU A 13 -21.86 11.29 -23.72
CA GLU A 13 -21.79 10.27 -22.68
C GLU A 13 -20.62 9.31 -22.91
N PHE A 14 -20.01 8.86 -21.81
CA PHE A 14 -18.83 7.99 -21.82
C PHE A 14 -19.07 6.79 -20.92
N TYR A 15 -18.62 5.62 -21.36
CA TYR A 15 -18.41 4.49 -20.49
C TYR A 15 -17.03 4.60 -19.82
N ALA A 16 -16.86 3.92 -18.69
CA ALA A 16 -15.57 3.73 -18.05
C ALA A 16 -15.17 2.26 -18.13
N LEU A 17 -13.92 1.97 -18.47
CA LEU A 17 -13.36 0.64 -18.30
C LEU A 17 -13.19 0.35 -16.81
N PRO A 18 -13.55 -0.85 -16.34
CA PRO A 18 -13.59 -1.13 -14.91
C PRO A 18 -12.17 -1.19 -14.32
N GLN A 19 -11.92 -0.40 -13.27
CA GLN A 19 -10.71 -0.55 -12.45
C GLN A 19 -10.67 -1.87 -11.67
N SER A 20 -11.86 -2.43 -11.42
CA SER A 20 -12.11 -3.78 -10.93
C SER A 20 -13.61 -4.10 -11.06
N PRO A 21 -14.03 -5.36 -10.95
CA PRO A 21 -15.43 -5.77 -10.83
C PRO A 21 -16.12 -5.38 -9.50
N GLN A 22 -15.50 -4.54 -8.65
CA GLN A 22 -15.89 -4.28 -7.25
C GLN A 22 -17.38 -4.02 -7.03
N ILE A 23 -18.00 -3.20 -7.86
CA ILE A 23 -19.42 -2.86 -7.72
C ILE A 23 -20.29 -4.05 -8.12
N TYR A 24 -19.96 -4.71 -9.23
CA TYR A 24 -20.75 -5.82 -9.76
C TYR A 24 -20.66 -7.07 -8.89
N LYS A 25 -19.49 -7.39 -8.31
CA LYS A 25 -19.36 -8.53 -7.40
C LYS A 25 -20.17 -8.34 -6.12
N GLN A 26 -20.29 -7.11 -5.61
CA GLN A 26 -21.22 -6.80 -4.51
C GLN A 26 -22.68 -6.94 -4.93
N ILE A 27 -23.06 -6.43 -6.12
CA ILE A 27 -24.44 -6.59 -6.63
C ILE A 27 -24.79 -8.08 -6.81
N LEU A 28 -23.85 -8.94 -7.19
CA LEU A 28 -24.07 -10.39 -7.25
C LEU A 28 -24.42 -10.98 -5.87
N MET A 29 -23.74 -10.53 -4.80
CA MET A 29 -24.08 -10.95 -3.43
C MET A 29 -25.50 -10.51 -3.07
N ILE A 30 -25.86 -9.27 -3.40
CA ILE A 30 -27.22 -8.72 -3.19
C ILE A 30 -28.26 -9.47 -4.03
N SER A 31 -27.88 -9.97 -5.20
CA SER A 31 -28.74 -10.74 -6.11
C SER A 31 -28.92 -12.21 -5.68
N GLY A 32 -28.31 -12.62 -4.56
CA GLY A 32 -28.47 -13.95 -3.98
C GLY A 32 -27.42 -14.98 -4.42
N PHE A 33 -26.37 -14.57 -5.15
CA PHE A 33 -25.20 -15.44 -5.32
C PHE A 33 -24.43 -15.52 -3.99
N ASP A 34 -24.12 -16.74 -3.55
CA ASP A 34 -23.42 -16.95 -2.27
C ASP A 34 -21.91 -16.68 -2.39
N ARG A 35 -21.28 -17.18 -3.47
CA ARG A 35 -19.85 -17.08 -3.72
C ARG A 35 -19.59 -16.80 -5.18
N TYR A 36 -18.69 -15.86 -5.42
CA TYR A 36 -18.29 -15.41 -6.73
C TYR A 36 -16.77 -15.43 -6.83
N PHE A 37 -16.26 -15.86 -7.98
CA PHE A 37 -14.91 -15.50 -8.38
C PHE A 37 -14.86 -15.20 -9.89
N GLN A 38 -13.88 -14.41 -10.30
CA GLN A 38 -13.57 -14.16 -11.70
C GLN A 38 -12.08 -13.89 -11.87
N ILE A 39 -11.48 -14.47 -12.91
CA ILE A 39 -10.21 -13.98 -13.43
C ILE A 39 -10.53 -12.83 -14.37
N ALA A 40 -10.45 -11.60 -13.84
CA ALA A 40 -10.98 -10.40 -14.47
C ALA A 40 -9.87 -9.54 -15.06
N ARG A 41 -10.16 -8.89 -16.19
CA ARG A 41 -9.30 -7.85 -16.74
C ARG A 41 -9.70 -6.50 -16.17
N CYS A 42 -8.71 -5.78 -15.64
CA CYS A 42 -8.87 -4.52 -14.94
C CYS A 42 -8.04 -3.42 -15.61
N PHE A 43 -8.53 -2.18 -15.56
CA PHE A 43 -7.97 -1.06 -16.30
C PHE A 43 -7.78 0.14 -15.38
N ARG A 44 -6.55 0.66 -15.26
CA ARG A 44 -6.26 1.86 -14.47
C ARG A 44 -5.36 2.79 -15.25
N ASP A 45 -5.85 4.01 -15.49
CA ASP A 45 -5.08 5.09 -16.09
C ASP A 45 -4.30 5.81 -14.98
N GLU A 46 -3.10 5.29 -14.70
CA GLU A 46 -2.17 5.78 -13.69
C GLU A 46 -0.75 5.81 -14.27
N ASP A 47 0.13 6.60 -13.66
CA ASP A 47 1.55 6.60 -14.02
C ASP A 47 2.14 5.19 -13.87
N LEU A 48 2.74 4.71 -14.95
CA LEU A 48 3.26 3.36 -15.02
C LEU A 48 4.60 3.27 -14.28
N ARG A 49 4.68 2.27 -13.40
CA ARG A 49 5.88 1.84 -12.70
C ARG A 49 6.30 0.46 -13.20
N SER A 50 7.49 0.01 -12.81
CA SER A 50 8.03 -1.30 -13.23
C SER A 50 7.13 -2.48 -12.87
N ASP A 51 6.27 -2.31 -11.86
CA ASP A 51 5.33 -3.28 -11.30
C ASP A 51 3.86 -2.98 -11.66
N ARG A 52 3.60 -2.10 -12.63
CA ARG A 52 2.24 -1.69 -13.05
C ARG A 52 2.07 -1.78 -14.57
N GLN A 53 0.85 -2.16 -14.99
CA GLN A 53 0.39 -2.14 -16.37
C GLN A 53 -0.96 -1.43 -16.42
N PRO A 54 -1.29 -0.72 -17.52
CA PRO A 54 -2.55 0.02 -17.61
C PRO A 54 -3.76 -0.91 -17.69
N GLU A 55 -3.50 -2.14 -18.15
CA GLU A 55 -4.42 -3.26 -18.24
C GLU A 55 -3.74 -4.46 -17.54
N PHE A 56 -4.40 -5.05 -16.55
CA PHE A 56 -3.83 -6.12 -15.70
C PHE A 56 -4.91 -7.10 -15.23
N THR A 57 -4.51 -8.28 -14.81
CA THR A 57 -5.39 -9.40 -14.48
C THR A 57 -5.51 -9.58 -12.98
N GLN A 58 -6.74 -9.67 -12.47
CA GLN A 58 -7.04 -9.98 -11.07
C GLN A 58 -7.74 -11.32 -10.92
N ILE A 59 -7.51 -12.01 -9.80
CA ILE A 59 -8.41 -13.05 -9.29
C ILE A 59 -9.31 -12.36 -8.29
N ASP A 60 -10.50 -11.96 -8.73
CA ASP A 60 -11.52 -11.35 -7.88
C ASP A 60 -12.34 -12.44 -7.20
N VAL A 61 -12.55 -12.29 -5.90
CA VAL A 61 -13.38 -13.17 -5.06
C VAL A 61 -14.32 -12.30 -4.23
N GLU A 62 -15.58 -12.74 -4.08
CA GLU A 62 -16.56 -12.16 -3.17
C GLU A 62 -17.47 -13.28 -2.62
N ALA A 63 -17.86 -13.21 -1.35
CA ALA A 63 -18.81 -14.13 -0.77
C ALA A 63 -19.73 -13.45 0.26
N SER A 64 -20.92 -14.01 0.44
CA SER A 64 -21.92 -13.60 1.41
C SER A 64 -21.79 -14.39 2.71
N PHE A 65 -22.21 -13.78 3.82
CA PHE A 65 -22.25 -14.36 5.17
C PHE A 65 -20.90 -14.89 5.67
N ILE A 66 -19.84 -14.12 5.41
CA ILE A 66 -18.46 -14.46 5.79
C ILE A 66 -17.86 -13.49 6.81
N GLU A 67 -16.83 -13.96 7.50
CA GLU A 67 -15.90 -13.18 8.32
C GLU A 67 -14.50 -13.16 7.64
N PRO A 68 -13.56 -12.28 8.06
CA PRO A 68 -12.20 -12.27 7.52
C PRO A 68 -11.51 -13.64 7.55
N GLU A 69 -11.74 -14.42 8.60
CA GLU A 69 -11.22 -15.79 8.78
C GLU A 69 -11.54 -16.72 7.60
N ASP A 70 -12.72 -16.62 7.00
CA ASP A 70 -13.11 -17.43 5.84
C ASP A 70 -12.24 -17.09 4.62
N ILE A 71 -11.98 -15.79 4.40
CA ILE A 71 -11.14 -15.32 3.31
C ILE A 71 -9.69 -15.77 3.53
N PHE A 72 -9.16 -15.61 4.75
CA PHE A 72 -7.80 -16.06 5.06
C PHE A 72 -7.63 -17.55 4.76
N LEU A 73 -8.57 -18.38 5.22
CA LEU A 73 -8.53 -19.82 4.97
C LEU A 73 -8.53 -20.17 3.48
N TRP A 74 -9.42 -19.57 2.69
CA TRP A 74 -9.53 -19.89 1.26
C TRP A 74 -8.34 -19.39 0.46
N ILE A 75 -7.86 -18.20 0.75
CA ILE A 75 -6.74 -17.58 0.02
C ILE A 75 -5.41 -18.24 0.41
N GLU A 76 -5.19 -18.58 1.67
CA GLU A 76 -4.03 -19.37 2.08
C GLU A 76 -3.99 -20.71 1.32
N GLY A 77 -5.13 -21.43 1.27
CA GLY A 77 -5.23 -22.67 0.51
C GLY A 77 -4.95 -22.51 -0.99
N LEU A 78 -5.44 -21.42 -1.60
CA LEU A 78 -5.15 -21.07 -2.99
C LEU A 78 -3.66 -20.79 -3.19
N MET A 79 -3.05 -19.99 -2.33
CA MET A 79 -1.62 -19.64 -2.41
C MET A 79 -0.75 -20.88 -2.25
N VAL A 80 -1.09 -21.80 -1.34
CA VAL A 80 -0.40 -23.09 -1.19
C VAL A 80 -0.44 -23.90 -2.48
N CYS A 81 -1.61 -23.97 -3.14
CA CYS A 81 -1.74 -24.68 -4.41
C CYS A 81 -0.89 -24.04 -5.53
N LEU A 82 -0.88 -22.72 -5.64
CA LEU A 82 -0.11 -22.00 -6.65
C LEU A 82 1.41 -22.10 -6.37
N ALA A 83 1.83 -21.97 -5.12
CA ALA A 83 3.23 -22.06 -4.71
C ALA A 83 3.79 -23.45 -4.98
N ASN A 84 3.05 -24.51 -4.63
CA ASN A 84 3.42 -25.89 -4.95
C ASN A 84 3.59 -26.11 -6.45
N THR A 85 2.77 -25.47 -7.29
CA THR A 85 2.91 -25.53 -8.76
C THR A 85 4.21 -24.87 -9.24
N ALA A 86 4.67 -23.84 -8.53
CA ALA A 86 5.93 -23.16 -8.79
C ALA A 86 7.16 -23.81 -8.11
N GLY A 87 6.97 -24.90 -7.34
CA GLY A 87 8.04 -25.54 -6.57
C GLY A 87 8.47 -24.74 -5.33
N ILE A 88 7.63 -23.82 -4.86
CA ILE A 88 7.85 -23.00 -3.66
C ILE A 88 7.23 -23.71 -2.47
N ASP A 89 8.05 -24.03 -1.46
CA ASP A 89 7.56 -24.60 -0.20
C ASP A 89 6.93 -23.51 0.66
N ILE A 90 5.75 -23.79 1.19
CA ILE A 90 4.94 -22.84 1.93
C ILE A 90 4.14 -23.58 3.01
N SER A 91 4.09 -22.99 4.19
CA SER A 91 3.30 -23.48 5.30
C SER A 91 2.26 -22.45 5.72
N GLN A 92 1.06 -22.94 6.03
CA GLN A 92 -0.04 -22.18 6.62
C GLN A 92 -0.17 -22.55 8.11
N PRO A 93 -0.74 -21.70 8.97
CA PRO A 93 -1.31 -20.38 8.65
C PRO A 93 -0.25 -19.31 8.39
N PHE A 94 -0.57 -18.29 7.60
CA PHE A 94 0.35 -17.17 7.42
C PHE A 94 0.36 -16.28 8.67
N PRO A 95 1.54 -15.73 9.06
CA PRO A 95 1.64 -14.71 10.09
C PRO A 95 0.67 -13.55 9.83
N ARG A 96 0.21 -12.90 10.91
CA ARG A 96 -0.66 -11.72 10.84
C ARG A 96 -0.06 -10.59 11.65
N LEU A 97 -0.14 -9.38 11.14
CA LEU A 97 0.11 -8.14 11.85
C LEU A 97 -1.08 -7.20 11.62
N THR A 98 -1.44 -6.43 12.63
CA THR A 98 -2.26 -5.24 12.39
C THR A 98 -1.46 -4.22 11.59
N TRP A 99 -2.14 -3.34 10.87
CA TRP A 99 -1.53 -2.23 10.16
C TRP A 99 -0.71 -1.36 11.11
N ALA A 100 -1.23 -1.10 12.31
CA ALA A 100 -0.52 -0.35 13.35
C ALA A 100 0.80 -1.02 13.75
N GLU A 101 0.82 -2.34 13.94
CA GLU A 101 2.05 -3.09 14.23
C GLU A 101 3.04 -3.07 13.06
N ALA A 102 2.55 -3.22 11.83
CA ALA A 102 3.38 -3.19 10.63
C ALA A 102 4.04 -1.81 10.45
N MET A 103 3.28 -0.73 10.61
CA MET A 103 3.78 0.65 10.54
C MET A 103 4.71 0.98 11.71
N GLU A 104 4.43 0.51 12.92
CA GLU A 104 5.27 0.75 14.10
C GLU A 104 6.64 0.05 13.94
N ARG A 105 6.63 -1.22 13.51
CA ARG A 105 7.84 -2.07 13.47
C ARG A 105 8.62 -1.94 12.17
N TYR A 106 7.99 -1.57 11.06
CA TYR A 106 8.65 -1.58 9.75
C TYR A 106 8.43 -0.32 8.93
N GLY A 107 7.51 0.57 9.35
CA GLY A 107 7.23 1.81 8.64
C GLY A 107 6.51 1.59 7.30
N SER A 108 5.97 0.40 7.09
CA SER A 108 5.38 -0.07 5.84
C SER A 108 4.24 -1.04 6.13
N ASP A 109 3.19 -0.94 5.33
CA ASP A 109 2.03 -1.83 5.31
C ASP A 109 2.28 -3.13 4.51
N ARG A 110 3.45 -3.25 3.88
CA ARG A 110 3.89 -4.43 3.14
C ARG A 110 5.34 -4.78 3.48
N PRO A 111 5.66 -5.04 4.76
CA PRO A 111 7.04 -5.26 5.16
C PRO A 111 7.58 -6.59 4.62
N ASP A 112 8.81 -6.56 4.11
CA ASP A 112 9.59 -7.78 3.85
C ASP A 112 10.09 -8.35 5.18
N LEU A 113 9.47 -9.45 5.62
CA LEU A 113 9.80 -10.11 6.90
C LEU A 113 10.99 -11.06 6.80
N ARG A 114 11.57 -11.26 5.60
CA ARG A 114 12.81 -12.04 5.47
C ARG A 114 13.99 -11.37 6.16
N TYR A 115 13.88 -10.08 6.45
CA TYR A 115 14.89 -9.30 7.16
C TYR A 115 14.33 -8.81 8.51
N GLN A 116 14.86 -9.34 9.60
CA GLN A 116 14.55 -8.87 10.97
C GLN A 116 15.26 -7.55 11.28
N LEU A 117 14.84 -6.50 10.57
CA LEU A 117 15.31 -5.14 10.76
C LEU A 117 14.10 -4.28 11.11
N GLU A 118 13.87 -4.11 12.42
CA GLU A 118 12.72 -3.39 12.97
C GLU A 118 13.09 -1.96 13.37
N ILE A 119 12.12 -1.06 13.20
CA ILE A 119 12.14 0.30 13.71
C ILE A 119 11.97 0.24 15.22
N THR A 120 12.78 1.02 15.93
CA THR A 120 12.66 1.20 17.37
C THR A 120 12.38 2.67 17.68
N ASP A 121 11.47 2.91 18.62
CA ASP A 121 11.29 4.23 19.21
C ASP A 121 12.41 4.52 20.23
N TRP A 122 13.20 5.54 19.95
CA TRP A 122 14.30 6.01 20.76
C TRP A 122 14.02 7.38 21.38
N THR A 123 12.78 7.87 21.37
CA THR A 123 12.41 9.18 21.93
C THR A 123 12.94 9.35 23.35
N GLN A 124 12.70 8.38 24.23
CA GLN A 124 13.23 8.40 25.59
C GLN A 124 14.76 8.20 25.63
N ALA A 125 15.30 7.31 24.80
CA ALA A 125 16.75 7.06 24.75
C ALA A 125 17.56 8.27 24.26
N THR A 126 16.92 9.20 23.54
CA THR A 126 17.55 10.42 23.00
C THR A 126 17.24 11.70 23.77
N SER A 127 16.44 11.63 24.85
CA SER A 127 15.96 12.83 25.55
C SER A 127 17.05 13.63 26.29
N SER A 128 18.22 13.04 26.53
CA SER A 128 19.34 13.66 27.26
C SER A 128 20.53 14.03 26.37
N LEU A 129 20.40 13.94 25.05
CA LEU A 129 21.50 14.21 24.12
C LEU A 129 21.92 15.68 24.07
N GLY A 130 21.05 16.60 24.52
CA GLY A 130 21.24 18.04 24.34
C GLY A 130 21.29 18.44 22.85
N PHE A 131 20.58 17.69 22.00
CA PHE A 131 20.52 17.93 20.57
C PHE A 131 19.29 18.80 20.27
N ASN A 132 19.48 20.12 20.29
CA ASN A 132 18.39 21.10 20.25
C ASN A 132 17.31 20.84 19.17
N MET A 133 17.67 20.31 17.99
CA MET A 133 16.68 20.04 16.94
C MET A 133 15.76 18.85 17.28
N ILE A 134 16.29 17.82 17.95
CA ILE A 134 15.50 16.69 18.45
C ILE A 134 14.63 17.18 19.60
N ASP A 135 15.22 17.86 20.59
CA ASP A 135 14.51 18.37 21.76
C ASP A 135 13.31 19.26 21.33
N SER A 136 13.56 20.21 20.42
CA SER A 136 12.52 21.10 19.88
C SER A 136 11.44 20.37 19.08
N ALA A 137 11.75 19.22 18.49
CA ALA A 137 10.77 18.42 17.74
C ALA A 137 9.90 17.59 18.69
N VAL A 138 10.52 16.95 19.70
CA VAL A 138 9.84 16.15 20.71
C VAL A 138 8.90 17.01 21.55
N GLU A 139 9.28 18.24 21.90
CA GLU A 139 8.40 19.22 22.55
C GLU A 139 7.11 19.53 21.75
N LYS A 140 7.14 19.31 20.42
CA LYS A 140 5.98 19.47 19.52
C LYS A 140 5.24 18.16 19.26
N GLY A 141 5.54 17.09 20.01
CA GLY A 141 4.92 15.78 19.89
C GLY A 141 5.56 14.86 18.84
N ALA A 142 6.73 15.19 18.31
CA ALA A 142 7.45 14.28 17.41
C ALA A 142 8.03 13.07 18.17
N ARG A 143 8.20 11.97 17.43
CA ARG A 143 8.93 10.80 17.91
C ARG A 143 10.33 10.76 17.29
N VAL A 144 11.26 10.13 17.98
CA VAL A 144 12.61 9.85 17.47
C VAL A 144 12.69 8.35 17.21
N ARG A 145 12.64 7.93 15.95
CA ARG A 145 12.57 6.52 15.55
C ARG A 145 13.80 6.17 14.71
N GLY A 146 14.22 4.92 14.74
CA GLY A 146 15.42 4.53 14.02
C GLY A 146 15.63 3.04 13.84
N LEU A 147 16.69 2.73 13.10
CA LEU A 147 17.11 1.37 12.77
C LEU A 147 18.51 1.14 13.35
N ARG A 148 18.66 0.05 14.10
CA ARG A 148 19.95 -0.49 14.47
C ARG A 148 20.40 -1.50 13.43
N LEU A 149 21.57 -1.29 12.84
CA LEU A 149 22.20 -2.23 11.93
C LEU A 149 23.42 -2.88 12.60
N ALA A 150 23.23 -4.13 13.03
CA ALA A 150 24.29 -4.93 13.64
C ALA A 150 25.49 -5.07 12.69
N GLY A 151 26.69 -4.75 13.15
CA GLY A 151 27.91 -4.81 12.31
C GLY A 151 27.96 -3.78 11.16
N GLY A 152 27.02 -2.84 11.11
CA GLY A 152 26.92 -1.84 10.03
C GLY A 152 27.94 -0.70 10.11
N ALA A 153 28.77 -0.63 11.16
CA ALA A 153 29.85 0.36 11.23
C ALA A 153 30.87 0.22 10.08
N LYS A 154 30.90 -0.93 9.39
CA LYS A 154 31.71 -1.19 8.18
C LYS A 154 31.30 -0.36 6.95
N LEU A 155 30.08 0.20 6.92
CA LEU A 155 29.59 0.98 5.79
C LEU A 155 30.52 2.17 5.47
N SER A 156 30.90 2.33 4.22
CA SER A 156 31.67 3.50 3.78
C SER A 156 30.84 4.79 3.88
N ARG A 157 31.51 5.96 3.94
CA ARG A 157 30.80 7.25 3.88
C ARG A 157 29.93 7.39 2.63
N ARG A 158 30.34 6.80 1.51
CA ARG A 158 29.57 6.80 0.25
C ARG A 158 28.28 5.99 0.39
N GLN A 159 28.33 4.80 1.01
CA GLN A 159 27.13 3.99 1.25
C GLN A 159 26.16 4.70 2.19
N ILE A 160 26.67 5.31 3.27
CA ILE A 160 25.85 6.11 4.20
C ILE A 160 25.20 7.28 3.47
N ALA A 161 25.94 8.02 2.63
CA ALA A 161 25.38 9.11 1.84
C ALA A 161 24.30 8.64 0.85
N ASN A 162 24.42 7.43 0.30
CA ASN A 162 23.37 6.85 -0.54
C ASN A 162 22.10 6.53 0.26
N ILE A 163 22.25 5.96 1.46
CA ILE A 163 21.11 5.72 2.38
C ILE A 163 20.46 7.04 2.79
N GLU A 164 21.24 8.08 3.09
CA GLU A 164 20.73 9.43 3.35
C GLU A 164 19.98 10.02 2.14
N SER A 165 20.43 9.74 0.90
CA SER A 165 19.71 10.14 -0.32
C SER A 165 18.35 9.47 -0.41
N LYS A 166 18.26 8.18 -0.10
CA LYS A 166 16.99 7.45 -0.07
C LYS A 166 16.02 7.98 0.99
N ALA A 167 16.51 8.35 2.16
CA ALA A 167 15.71 9.03 3.17
C ALA A 167 15.15 10.37 2.65
N LYS A 168 15.96 11.17 1.93
CA LYS A 168 15.53 12.46 1.36
C LYS A 168 14.53 12.28 0.21
N GLU A 169 14.72 11.29 -0.65
CA GLU A 169 13.77 10.90 -1.70
C GLU A 169 12.41 10.52 -1.10
N ALA A 170 12.40 9.93 0.10
CA ALA A 170 11.20 9.62 0.89
C ALA A 170 10.65 10.81 1.72
N GLY A 171 11.19 12.02 1.53
CA GLY A 171 10.67 13.26 2.15
C GLY A 171 11.40 13.73 3.41
N ALA A 172 12.46 13.04 3.87
CA ALA A 172 13.19 13.47 5.06
C ALA A 172 13.95 14.80 4.82
N PRO A 173 13.89 15.78 5.74
CA PRO A 173 14.77 16.95 5.69
C PRO A 173 16.24 16.56 5.96
N GLY A 174 16.46 15.43 6.64
CA GLY A 174 17.76 14.85 6.89
C GLY A 174 17.64 13.50 7.58
N LEU A 175 18.74 12.76 7.62
CA LEU A 175 18.87 11.49 8.31
C LEU A 175 20.09 11.57 9.22
N LEU A 176 19.90 11.31 10.51
CA LEU A 176 20.99 11.27 11.48
C LEU A 176 21.55 9.85 11.56
N TRP A 177 22.85 9.72 11.86
CA TRP A 177 23.45 8.43 12.10
C TRP A 177 24.58 8.47 13.12
N ALA A 178 24.82 7.31 13.75
CA ALA A 178 25.91 7.10 14.67
C ALA A 178 26.54 5.73 14.47
N LYS A 179 27.86 5.68 14.25
CA LYS A 179 28.63 4.44 14.29
C LYS A 179 29.17 4.23 15.68
N GLN A 180 28.78 3.13 16.32
CA GLN A 180 29.25 2.77 17.64
C GLN A 180 30.63 2.11 17.56
N ALA A 181 31.59 2.62 18.33
CA ALA A 181 32.91 2.00 18.53
C ALA A 181 33.03 1.48 19.97
N GLU A 182 34.16 0.85 20.31
CA GLU A 182 34.47 0.45 21.70
C GLU A 182 34.55 1.64 22.65
N GLY A 183 34.86 2.83 22.11
CA GLY A 183 34.83 4.11 22.82
C GLY A 183 33.70 5.01 22.33
N GLU A 184 34.05 6.21 21.88
CA GLU A 184 33.08 7.21 21.45
C GLU A 184 32.46 6.87 20.09
N ALA A 185 31.15 7.12 19.96
CA ALA A 185 30.45 6.99 18.70
C ALA A 185 30.85 8.11 17.73
N SER A 186 30.86 7.80 16.44
CA SER A 186 31.16 8.79 15.38
C SER A 186 29.94 9.07 14.51
N GLY A 187 29.90 10.24 13.88
CA GLY A 187 28.81 10.67 13.00
C GLY A 187 28.05 11.89 13.51
N PRO A 188 27.06 12.39 12.76
CA PRO A 188 26.26 13.56 13.14
C PRO A 188 25.53 13.37 14.49
N LEU A 189 25.02 12.17 14.77
CA LEU A 189 24.42 11.83 16.05
C LEU A 189 25.46 11.34 17.05
N GLY A 190 26.48 10.60 16.58
CA GLY A 190 27.49 9.97 17.44
C GLY A 190 28.21 10.95 18.38
N LYS A 191 28.45 12.18 17.94
CA LYS A 191 29.07 13.24 18.76
C LYS A 191 28.30 13.63 20.02
N PHE A 192 27.02 13.29 20.09
CA PHE A 192 26.12 13.61 21.19
C PHE A 192 25.73 12.37 22.01
N LEU A 193 26.03 11.16 21.51
CA LEU A 193 25.68 9.92 22.20
C LEU A 193 26.62 9.65 23.37
N ALA A 194 26.10 9.76 24.58
CA ALA A 194 26.74 9.24 25.78
C ALA A 194 26.56 7.70 25.86
N PRO A 195 27.42 6.98 26.61
CA PRO A 195 27.34 5.52 26.74
C PRO A 195 25.97 4.99 27.17
N GLU A 196 25.27 5.70 28.06
CA GLU A 196 23.93 5.38 28.52
C GLU A 196 22.88 5.47 27.39
N ASN A 197 23.01 6.43 26.48
CA ASN A 197 22.11 6.58 25.34
C ASN A 197 22.34 5.46 24.33
N SER A 198 23.62 5.17 24.01
CA SER A 198 23.97 4.05 23.14
C SER A 198 23.44 2.72 23.68
N LEU A 199 23.57 2.49 24.99
CA LEU A 199 23.03 1.29 25.64
C LEU A 199 21.50 1.25 25.59
N ALA A 200 20.82 2.37 25.85
CA ALA A 200 19.36 2.46 25.77
C ALA A 200 18.82 2.26 24.35
N MET A 201 19.57 2.67 23.33
CA MET A 201 19.30 2.38 21.91
C MET A 201 19.69 0.95 21.51
N GLY A 202 20.27 0.16 22.43
CA GLY A 202 20.72 -1.20 22.19
C GLY A 202 21.96 -1.31 21.30
N LEU A 203 22.73 -0.25 21.10
CA LEU A 203 23.90 -0.23 20.21
C LEU A 203 25.09 -0.94 20.86
N SER A 204 25.73 -1.81 20.09
CA SER A 204 27.00 -2.45 20.45
C SER A 204 28.15 -1.92 19.60
N PRO A 205 29.41 -1.96 20.07
CA PRO A 205 30.57 -1.66 19.22
C PRO A 205 30.53 -2.43 17.91
N GLY A 206 30.68 -1.73 16.79
CA GLY A 206 30.54 -2.28 15.44
C GLY A 206 29.19 -2.02 14.78
N ASP A 207 28.20 -1.50 15.50
CA ASP A 207 26.88 -1.19 14.96
C ASP A 207 26.83 0.23 14.35
N ILE A 208 25.81 0.46 13.52
CA ILE A 208 25.40 1.81 13.12
C ILE A 208 23.91 2.00 13.42
N ALA A 209 23.55 3.16 13.96
CA ALA A 209 22.18 3.61 14.10
C ALA A 209 21.86 4.61 12.99
N PHE A 210 20.70 4.46 12.36
CA PHE A 210 20.07 5.51 11.54
C PHE A 210 18.84 6.04 12.25
N VAL A 211 18.68 7.36 12.30
CA VAL A 211 17.65 8.04 13.09
C VAL A 211 16.94 9.09 12.25
N ALA A 212 15.61 9.01 12.27
CA ALA A 212 14.70 10.04 11.80
C ALA A 212 13.87 10.55 12.98
N PHE A 213 13.46 11.82 12.95
CA PHE A 213 12.58 12.37 13.98
C PHE A 213 11.51 13.25 13.33
N GLY A 214 10.28 13.17 13.85
CA GLY A 214 9.11 13.80 13.25
C GLY A 214 7.82 13.05 13.59
N PRO A 215 6.69 13.44 12.96
CA PRO A 215 5.47 12.65 13.01
C PRO A 215 5.64 11.29 12.31
N ASP A 216 4.82 10.31 12.65
CA ASP A 216 4.90 8.96 12.07
C ASP A 216 4.60 8.92 10.57
N SER A 217 3.80 9.86 10.07
CA SER A 217 3.56 10.07 8.64
C SER A 217 4.81 10.47 7.86
N LEU A 218 5.81 11.06 8.54
CA LEU A 218 7.12 11.36 7.97
C LEU A 218 8.12 10.24 8.23
N THR A 219 8.23 9.79 9.48
CA THR A 219 9.31 8.86 9.87
C THR A 219 9.12 7.46 9.32
N SER A 220 7.88 6.97 9.19
CA SER A 220 7.59 5.62 8.68
C SER A 220 8.10 5.39 7.25
N PRO A 221 7.68 6.17 6.22
CA PRO A 221 8.17 5.97 4.86
C PRO A 221 9.67 6.23 4.72
N VAL A 222 10.22 7.17 5.50
CA VAL A 222 11.65 7.45 5.54
C VAL A 222 12.43 6.24 6.05
N LEU A 223 11.99 5.64 7.16
CA LEU A 223 12.67 4.51 7.76
C LEU A 223 12.50 3.22 6.95
N ASP A 224 11.38 3.01 6.26
CA ASP A 224 11.24 1.92 5.29
C ASP A 224 12.22 2.05 4.10
N ALA A 225 12.38 3.26 3.56
CA ALA A 225 13.37 3.54 2.52
C ALA A 225 14.81 3.32 3.01
N VAL A 226 15.12 3.76 4.24
CA VAL A 226 16.42 3.53 4.90
C VAL A 226 16.65 2.05 5.12
N ARG A 227 15.63 1.30 5.56
CA ARG A 227 15.66 -0.15 5.78
C ARG A 227 16.05 -0.88 4.50
N SER A 228 15.33 -0.61 3.41
CA SER A 228 15.57 -1.19 2.10
C SER A 228 16.97 -0.88 1.57
N ALA A 229 17.40 0.39 1.65
CA ALA A 229 18.74 0.80 1.24
C ALA A 229 19.85 0.18 2.11
N SER A 230 19.57 -0.08 3.38
CA SER A 230 20.52 -0.71 4.32
C SER A 230 20.70 -2.19 4.05
N ILE A 231 19.61 -2.91 3.71
CA ILE A 231 19.64 -4.31 3.29
C ILE A 231 20.55 -4.47 2.07
N GLU A 232 20.37 -3.63 1.05
CA GLU A 232 21.20 -3.62 -0.16
C GLU A 232 22.67 -3.26 0.16
N ALA A 233 22.90 -2.17 0.90
CA ALA A 233 24.25 -1.68 1.15
C ALA A 233 25.11 -2.62 2.01
N LEU A 234 24.49 -3.42 2.87
CA LEU A 234 25.17 -4.42 3.71
C LEU A 234 25.20 -5.81 3.09
N GLU A 235 24.54 -6.00 1.95
CA GLU A 235 24.31 -7.31 1.31
C GLU A 235 23.75 -8.31 2.32
N LEU A 236 22.74 -7.88 3.10
CA LEU A 236 22.13 -8.74 4.10
C LEU A 236 21.50 -9.95 3.41
N THR A 237 21.77 -11.13 3.94
CA THR A 237 21.12 -12.35 3.47
C THR A 237 19.77 -12.49 4.17
N PRO A 238 18.68 -12.81 3.44
CA PRO A 238 17.39 -13.08 4.04
C PRO A 238 17.49 -14.28 5.00
N GLN A 239 16.77 -14.23 6.11
CA GLN A 239 16.80 -15.30 7.13
C GLN A 239 15.95 -16.51 6.75
N GLN A 240 15.06 -16.33 5.77
CA GLN A 240 14.21 -17.35 5.17
C GLN A 240 14.05 -17.04 3.69
N GLU A 241 13.80 -18.06 2.87
CA GLU A 241 13.70 -17.91 1.42
C GLU A 241 12.50 -17.04 1.01
N HIS A 242 11.35 -17.30 1.65
CA HIS A 242 10.08 -16.65 1.39
C HIS A 242 9.39 -16.23 2.68
N SER A 243 8.64 -15.14 2.63
CA SER A 243 7.85 -14.59 3.72
C SER A 243 6.43 -14.30 3.27
N TRP A 244 5.48 -14.75 4.07
CA TRP A 244 4.05 -14.50 3.90
C TRP A 244 3.54 -13.72 5.11
N LEU A 245 2.61 -12.81 4.88
CA LEU A 245 2.03 -11.99 5.91
C LEU A 245 0.63 -11.53 5.50
N TRP A 246 -0.33 -11.63 6.41
CA TRP A 246 -1.53 -10.79 6.36
C TRP A 246 -1.31 -9.51 7.15
N VAL A 247 -1.61 -8.38 6.55
CA VAL A 247 -1.79 -7.13 7.29
C VAL A 247 -3.28 -6.88 7.44
N THR A 248 -3.76 -6.57 8.64
CA THR A 248 -5.19 -6.37 8.95
C THR A 248 -5.43 -5.04 9.63
N ASP A 249 -6.70 -4.70 9.92
CA ASP A 249 -7.07 -3.55 10.75
C ASP A 249 -6.55 -2.21 10.19
N PHE A 250 -6.49 -2.12 8.86
CA PHE A 250 -6.14 -0.88 8.17
C PHE A 250 -7.10 0.25 8.53
N PRO A 251 -6.65 1.51 8.54
CA PRO A 251 -7.57 2.64 8.64
C PRO A 251 -8.55 2.64 7.46
N VAL A 252 -9.78 3.11 7.67
CA VAL A 252 -10.74 3.30 6.57
C VAL A 252 -10.30 4.45 5.66
N PHE A 253 -9.62 5.43 6.23
CA PHE A 253 -9.24 6.67 5.57
C PHE A 253 -7.76 7.00 5.72
N ASP A 254 -7.16 7.50 4.65
CA ASP A 254 -5.85 8.15 4.69
C ASP A 254 -6.01 9.67 4.67
N LEU A 255 -5.14 10.38 5.39
CA LEU A 255 -5.05 11.83 5.33
C LEU A 255 -3.80 12.23 4.54
N ILE A 256 -4.03 12.84 3.38
CA ILE A 256 -2.98 13.30 2.48
C ILE A 256 -3.16 14.79 2.28
N ASP A 257 -2.19 15.59 2.75
CA ASP A 257 -2.21 17.07 2.64
C ASP A 257 -3.49 17.74 3.20
N GLY A 258 -4.16 17.08 4.15
CA GLY A 258 -5.42 17.53 4.75
C GLY A 258 -6.69 17.00 4.08
N ASP A 259 -6.56 16.35 2.93
CA ASP A 259 -7.66 15.67 2.25
C ASP A 259 -7.84 14.25 2.78
N ILE A 260 -9.09 13.88 3.04
CA ILE A 260 -9.47 12.52 3.47
C ILE A 260 -9.73 11.70 2.22
N THR A 261 -8.99 10.60 2.07
CA THR A 261 -9.13 9.68 0.95
C THR A 261 -9.38 8.26 1.47
N PRO A 262 -10.03 7.36 0.73
CA PRO A 262 -10.17 5.97 1.15
C PRO A 262 -8.80 5.29 1.16
N SER A 263 -8.46 4.55 2.22
CA SER A 263 -7.19 3.80 2.28
C SER A 263 -7.13 2.68 1.25
N HIS A 264 -8.24 1.93 1.10
CA HIS A 264 -8.41 0.92 0.03
C HIS A 264 -9.47 1.33 -0.99
N HIS A 265 -10.72 1.40 -0.52
CA HIS A 265 -11.88 1.76 -1.33
C HIS A 265 -13.02 2.25 -0.41
N PRO A 266 -14.00 3.01 -0.91
CA PRO A 266 -15.03 3.62 -0.05
C PRO A 266 -16.04 2.63 0.58
N PHE A 267 -15.98 1.35 0.20
CA PHE A 267 -16.93 0.32 0.64
C PHE A 267 -16.45 -0.55 1.82
N VAL A 268 -15.31 -0.23 2.45
CA VAL A 268 -14.77 -1.00 3.58
C VAL A 268 -15.68 -0.85 4.79
N MET A 269 -16.03 -1.97 5.44
CA MET A 269 -16.77 -1.98 6.70
C MET A 269 -15.88 -1.42 7.83
N PRO A 270 -16.26 -0.30 8.47
CA PRO A 270 -15.56 0.19 9.65
C PRO A 270 -15.65 -0.81 10.81
N HIS A 271 -14.65 -0.82 11.67
CA HIS A 271 -14.67 -1.61 12.89
C HIS A 271 -15.85 -1.15 13.78
N PRO A 272 -16.66 -2.06 14.33
CA PRO A 272 -17.86 -1.70 15.10
C PRO A 272 -17.60 -0.73 16.26
N ASP A 273 -16.46 -0.89 16.94
CA ASP A 273 -16.07 -0.06 18.08
C ASP A 273 -15.68 1.38 17.71
N ASP A 274 -15.43 1.65 16.42
CA ASP A 274 -14.91 2.95 15.96
C ASP A 274 -15.97 3.78 15.22
N LEU A 275 -17.22 3.29 15.14
CA LEU A 275 -18.31 3.92 14.36
C LEU A 275 -18.68 5.33 14.82
N GLU A 276 -18.40 5.68 16.07
CA GLU A 276 -18.64 7.02 16.64
C GLU A 276 -17.56 8.03 16.20
N LEU A 277 -16.40 7.54 15.73
CA LEU A 277 -15.28 8.36 15.28
C LEU A 277 -15.41 8.78 13.81
N LEU A 278 -16.31 8.16 13.04
CA LEU A 278 -16.49 8.40 11.59
C LEU A 278 -16.62 9.87 11.20
N GLU A 279 -17.26 10.70 12.02
CA GLU A 279 -17.43 12.13 11.77
C GLU A 279 -16.45 13.01 12.57
N SER A 280 -15.98 12.54 13.72
CA SER A 280 -15.21 13.37 14.67
C SER A 280 -13.70 13.20 14.54
N ASP A 281 -13.24 11.99 14.26
CA ASP A 281 -11.85 11.64 13.98
C ASP A 281 -11.79 10.48 12.98
N PRO A 282 -12.06 10.74 11.68
CA PRO A 282 -12.06 9.71 10.64
C PRO A 282 -10.71 8.98 10.55
N SER A 283 -9.60 9.65 10.88
CA SER A 283 -8.24 9.11 10.79
C SER A 283 -7.99 7.92 11.70
N SER A 284 -8.74 7.83 12.80
CA SER A 284 -8.61 6.78 13.81
C SER A 284 -9.55 5.59 13.57
N VAL A 285 -10.41 5.66 12.55
CA VAL A 285 -11.40 4.60 12.27
C VAL A 285 -10.71 3.42 11.60
N ARG A 286 -10.63 2.29 12.29
CA ARG A 286 -10.15 1.05 11.70
C ARG A 286 -11.20 0.46 10.78
N GLY A 287 -10.75 -0.20 9.73
CA GLY A 287 -11.54 -0.92 8.74
C GLY A 287 -11.32 -2.42 8.89
N THR A 288 -12.33 -3.20 8.53
CA THR A 288 -12.24 -4.65 8.43
C THR A 288 -11.63 -5.02 7.08
N ALA A 289 -10.44 -4.49 6.80
CA ALA A 289 -9.68 -4.65 5.59
C ALA A 289 -8.39 -5.43 5.85
N TYR A 290 -7.90 -6.09 4.81
CA TYR A 290 -6.74 -6.96 4.91
C TYR A 290 -6.01 -7.08 3.58
N ASP A 291 -4.69 -7.12 3.67
CA ASP A 291 -3.79 -7.26 2.54
C ASP A 291 -2.92 -8.50 2.71
N LEU A 292 -2.73 -9.24 1.62
CA LEU A 292 -1.81 -10.36 1.55
C LEU A 292 -0.47 -9.88 1.00
N VAL A 293 0.58 -10.07 1.78
CA VAL A 293 1.94 -9.64 1.48
C VAL A 293 2.84 -10.86 1.31
N TYR A 294 3.65 -10.83 0.26
CA TYR A 294 4.68 -11.83 -0.04
C TYR A 294 6.01 -11.14 -0.34
N ASP A 295 7.05 -11.44 0.43
CA ASP A 295 8.40 -10.90 0.22
C ASP A 295 8.44 -9.37 0.08
N GLY A 296 7.66 -8.68 0.92
CA GLY A 296 7.51 -7.22 0.91
C GLY A 296 6.67 -6.66 -0.23
N ASN A 297 5.90 -7.50 -0.92
CA ASN A 297 5.01 -7.10 -2.01
C ASN A 297 3.57 -7.47 -1.70
N GLU A 298 2.68 -6.50 -1.83
CA GLU A 298 1.24 -6.76 -1.79
C GLU A 298 0.83 -7.62 -3.00
N LEU A 299 0.30 -8.82 -2.75
CA LEU A 299 -0.26 -9.72 -3.76
C LEU A 299 -1.76 -9.57 -3.91
N GLY A 300 -2.45 -9.04 -2.90
CA GLY A 300 -3.86 -8.74 -3.01
C GLY A 300 -4.40 -8.03 -1.79
N SER A 301 -5.58 -7.46 -1.98
CA SER A 301 -6.24 -6.60 -1.01
C SER A 301 -7.73 -6.87 -0.98
N GLY A 302 -8.32 -6.83 0.22
CA GLY A 302 -9.71 -7.16 0.46
C GLY A 302 -10.28 -6.52 1.70
N SER A 303 -11.59 -6.66 1.87
CA SER A 303 -12.29 -6.23 3.07
C SER A 303 -13.67 -6.86 3.19
N ILE A 304 -14.20 -6.84 4.40
CA ILE A 304 -15.64 -6.94 4.61
C ILE A 304 -16.30 -5.65 4.13
N ARG A 305 -17.42 -5.77 3.43
CA ARG A 305 -18.11 -4.65 2.79
C ARG A 305 -19.19 -4.08 3.68
N VAL A 306 -19.40 -2.78 3.55
CA VAL A 306 -20.58 -2.11 4.08
C VAL A 306 -21.82 -2.65 3.37
N HIS A 307 -22.70 -3.29 4.13
CA HIS A 307 -23.98 -3.80 3.61
C HIS A 307 -25.17 -2.92 4.02
N GLN A 308 -24.95 -1.85 4.78
CA GLN A 308 -25.99 -0.94 5.26
C GLN A 308 -25.93 0.39 4.51
N SER A 309 -27.01 0.75 3.81
CA SER A 309 -27.05 1.96 2.97
C SER A 309 -26.76 3.25 3.75
N GLU A 310 -27.28 3.40 4.97
CA GLU A 310 -27.06 4.61 5.77
C GLU A 310 -25.60 4.75 6.21
N LEU A 311 -24.99 3.64 6.65
CA LEU A 311 -23.57 3.62 6.99
C LEU A 311 -22.69 3.96 5.79
N GLN A 312 -22.99 3.40 4.62
CA GLN A 312 -22.27 3.72 3.39
C GLN A 312 -22.38 5.22 3.05
N ARG A 313 -23.55 5.83 3.29
CA ARG A 313 -23.78 7.27 3.10
C ARG A 313 -22.92 8.12 4.05
N ARG A 314 -22.80 7.71 5.32
CA ARG A 314 -21.92 8.36 6.31
C ARG A 314 -20.46 8.33 5.87
N ILE A 315 -19.97 7.18 5.40
CA ILE A 315 -18.60 7.03 4.90
C ILE A 315 -18.35 7.93 3.68
N LEU A 316 -19.28 7.97 2.72
CA LEU A 316 -19.14 8.84 1.54
C LEU A 316 -19.16 10.33 1.92
N ARG A 317 -19.93 10.73 2.94
CA ARG A 317 -19.90 12.11 3.47
C ARG A 317 -18.58 12.43 4.18
N ALA A 318 -18.00 11.48 4.92
CA ALA A 318 -16.70 11.65 5.54
C ALA A 318 -15.57 11.84 4.50
N LEU A 319 -15.72 11.27 3.31
CA LEU A 319 -14.87 11.52 2.14
C LEU A 319 -15.11 12.88 1.46
N GLY A 320 -16.01 13.71 2.00
CA GLY A 320 -16.30 15.05 1.49
C GLY A 320 -17.34 15.12 0.36
N LEU A 321 -18.00 14.00 0.00
CA LEU A 321 -19.01 14.03 -1.05
C LEU A 321 -20.33 14.63 -0.54
N GLY A 322 -20.91 15.52 -1.34
CA GLY A 322 -22.24 16.09 -1.10
C GLY A 322 -23.37 15.13 -1.41
N ASP A 323 -24.57 15.36 -0.86
CA ASP A 323 -25.71 14.45 -1.01
C ASP A 323 -26.15 14.23 -2.48
N ASP A 324 -26.07 15.27 -3.32
CA ASP A 324 -26.39 15.19 -4.75
C ASP A 324 -25.33 14.37 -5.52
N GLU A 325 -24.05 14.56 -5.19
CA GLU A 325 -22.95 13.81 -5.79
C GLU A 325 -23.01 12.33 -5.40
N ILE A 326 -23.32 12.04 -4.14
CA ILE A 326 -23.54 10.68 -3.63
C ILE A 326 -24.66 10.01 -4.42
N GLU A 327 -25.79 10.68 -4.61
CA GLU A 327 -26.92 10.10 -5.35
C GLU A 327 -26.55 9.88 -6.83
N GLN A 328 -25.88 10.83 -7.46
CA GLN A 328 -25.46 10.73 -8.86
C GLN A 328 -24.47 9.60 -9.10
N LYS A 329 -23.44 9.46 -8.24
CA LYS A 329 -22.35 8.50 -8.43
C LYS A 329 -22.65 7.11 -7.83
N PHE A 330 -23.34 7.06 -6.69
CA PHE A 330 -23.52 5.84 -5.89
C PHE A 330 -24.97 5.50 -5.58
N GLY A 331 -25.96 6.29 -6.02
CA GLY A 331 -27.37 6.07 -5.70
C GLY A 331 -27.88 4.68 -6.11
N PHE A 332 -27.36 4.13 -7.22
CA PHE A 332 -27.72 2.77 -7.64
C PHE A 332 -27.22 1.70 -6.66
N LEU A 333 -26.00 1.85 -6.11
CA LEU A 333 -25.44 0.97 -5.09
C LEU A 333 -26.20 1.12 -3.78
N LEU A 334 -26.46 2.36 -3.32
CA LEU A 334 -27.21 2.62 -2.09
C LEU A 334 -28.63 2.03 -2.13
N ARG A 335 -29.31 2.12 -3.28
CA ARG A 335 -30.59 1.43 -3.50
C ARG A 335 -30.45 -0.09 -3.43
N ALA A 336 -29.41 -0.66 -4.04
CA ALA A 336 -29.15 -2.09 -3.96
C ALA A 336 -28.89 -2.55 -2.52
N LEU A 337 -28.08 -1.81 -1.75
CA LEU A 337 -27.83 -2.08 -0.32
C LEU A 337 -29.13 -2.09 0.49
N SER A 338 -30.01 -1.12 0.21
CA SER A 338 -31.31 -0.99 0.87
C SER A 338 -32.31 -2.11 0.53
N ALA A 339 -32.04 -2.91 -0.52
CA ALA A 339 -32.90 -4.01 -0.94
C ALA A 339 -32.66 -5.32 -0.17
N GLY A 340 -31.91 -5.27 0.93
CA GLY A 340 -31.59 -6.44 1.76
C GLY A 340 -30.23 -7.05 1.44
N ALA A 341 -29.19 -6.22 1.28
CA ALA A 341 -27.83 -6.72 1.08
C ALA A 341 -27.37 -7.60 2.26
N PRO A 342 -26.86 -8.82 2.01
CA PRO A 342 -26.31 -9.65 3.07
C PRO A 342 -24.98 -9.04 3.56
N PRO A 343 -24.52 -9.38 4.78
CA PRO A 343 -23.10 -9.25 5.11
C PRO A 343 -22.28 -9.96 4.03
N HIS A 344 -21.25 -9.30 3.50
CA HIS A 344 -20.43 -9.86 2.44
C HIS A 344 -19.03 -9.27 2.51
N GLY A 345 -18.07 -9.95 1.89
CA GLY A 345 -16.68 -9.55 1.85
C GLY A 345 -15.96 -10.22 0.70
N GLY A 346 -14.76 -9.75 0.41
CA GLY A 346 -13.97 -10.34 -0.65
C GLY A 346 -12.61 -9.71 -0.81
N ILE A 347 -11.86 -10.25 -1.75
CA ILE A 347 -10.46 -9.93 -2.01
C ILE A 347 -10.20 -9.95 -3.51
N ALA A 348 -9.26 -9.13 -3.96
CA ALA A 348 -8.74 -9.19 -5.31
C ALA A 348 -7.24 -9.47 -5.25
N LEU A 349 -6.79 -10.51 -5.94
CA LEU A 349 -5.37 -10.87 -6.04
C LEU A 349 -4.81 -10.41 -7.39
N GLY A 350 -3.63 -9.80 -7.40
CA GLY A 350 -2.92 -9.45 -8.63
C GLY A 350 -2.32 -10.70 -9.27
N MET A 351 -3.03 -11.29 -10.23
CA MET A 351 -2.61 -12.54 -10.89
C MET A 351 -1.25 -12.40 -11.56
N ASP A 352 -1.05 -11.32 -12.32
CA ASP A 352 0.22 -11.09 -13.02
C ASP A 352 1.38 -10.99 -12.01
N ARG A 353 1.15 -10.36 -10.85
CA ARG A 353 2.16 -10.21 -9.80
C ARG A 353 2.48 -11.54 -9.12
N ILE A 354 1.46 -12.36 -8.84
CA ILE A 354 1.66 -13.73 -8.33
C ILE A 354 2.54 -14.52 -9.30
N VAL A 355 2.18 -14.54 -10.59
CA VAL A 355 2.93 -15.26 -11.62
C VAL A 355 4.37 -14.73 -11.71
N GLN A 356 4.57 -13.41 -11.78
CA GLN A 356 5.90 -12.78 -11.80
C GLN A 356 6.77 -13.23 -10.62
N ARG A 357 6.20 -13.21 -9.40
CA ARG A 357 6.94 -13.56 -8.19
C ARG A 357 7.27 -15.05 -8.14
N PHE A 358 6.35 -15.90 -8.55
CA PHE A 358 6.54 -17.34 -8.50
C PHE A 358 7.41 -17.88 -9.64
N SER A 359 7.46 -17.20 -10.78
CA SER A 359 8.39 -17.53 -11.87
C SER A 359 9.80 -16.96 -11.67
N GLY A 360 10.00 -16.08 -10.68
CA GLY A 360 11.25 -15.35 -10.50
C GLY A 360 11.52 -14.31 -11.61
N SER A 361 10.49 -13.86 -12.31
CA SER A 361 10.62 -12.88 -13.41
C SER A 361 11.00 -11.49 -12.88
N GLU A 362 11.93 -10.83 -13.56
CA GLU A 362 12.41 -9.50 -13.17
C GLU A 362 11.36 -8.40 -13.43
N SER A 363 10.49 -8.58 -14.43
CA SER A 363 9.46 -7.61 -14.79
C SER A 363 8.07 -8.25 -14.91
N LEU A 364 7.03 -7.48 -14.56
CA LEU A 364 5.64 -7.85 -14.81
C LEU A 364 5.37 -8.04 -16.33
N ARG A 365 6.18 -7.39 -17.17
CA ARG A 365 6.11 -7.51 -18.63
C ARG A 365 6.52 -8.89 -19.13
N ASP A 366 7.31 -9.65 -18.36
CA ASP A 366 7.81 -10.96 -18.76
C ASP A 366 6.74 -12.06 -18.60
N VAL A 367 5.64 -11.75 -17.90
CA VAL A 367 4.52 -12.67 -17.66
C VAL A 367 3.24 -12.28 -18.41
N ILE A 368 3.33 -11.26 -19.26
CA ILE A 368 2.22 -10.77 -20.09
C ILE A 368 2.64 -10.91 -21.55
N ALA A 369 1.80 -11.54 -22.38
CA ALA A 369 2.15 -11.84 -23.77
C ALA A 369 2.41 -10.58 -24.63
N PHE A 370 1.61 -9.52 -24.43
CA PHE A 370 1.72 -8.25 -25.18
C PHE A 370 1.66 -7.04 -24.23
N PRO A 371 2.73 -6.80 -23.45
CA PRO A 371 2.74 -5.76 -22.44
C PRO A 371 2.86 -4.36 -23.04
N LYS A 372 2.60 -3.35 -22.24
CA LYS A 372 2.81 -1.93 -22.58
C LYS A 372 4.12 -1.42 -21.95
N THR A 373 4.72 -0.42 -22.61
CA THR A 373 5.86 0.33 -22.04
C THR A 373 5.40 1.26 -20.93
N THR A 374 6.33 1.87 -20.20
CA THR A 374 6.05 2.89 -19.17
C THR A 374 5.37 4.15 -19.71
N ALA A 375 5.37 4.36 -21.03
CA ALA A 375 4.63 5.44 -21.67
C ALA A 375 3.21 5.03 -22.12
N ALA A 376 2.68 3.93 -21.57
CA ALA A 376 1.41 3.30 -21.97
C ALA A 376 1.35 2.97 -23.48
N ARG A 377 2.50 2.68 -24.09
CA ARG A 377 2.61 2.38 -25.53
C ARG A 377 2.73 0.88 -25.76
N ALA A 378 2.02 0.41 -26.76
CA ALA A 378 2.16 -0.95 -27.27
C ALA A 378 3.04 -0.93 -28.53
N LEU A 379 4.26 -1.45 -28.42
CA LEU A 379 5.24 -1.33 -29.50
C LEU A 379 4.98 -2.29 -30.66
N TYR A 380 4.32 -3.42 -30.42
CA TYR A 380 4.05 -4.42 -31.46
C TYR A 380 2.95 -3.95 -32.43
N GLU A 381 1.86 -3.43 -31.88
CA GLU A 381 0.70 -2.93 -32.63
C GLU A 381 0.70 -1.41 -32.84
N GLU A 382 1.76 -0.71 -32.43
CA GLU A 382 1.94 0.75 -32.57
C GLU A 382 0.82 1.59 -31.94
N ALA A 383 0.32 1.18 -30.76
CA ALA A 383 -0.77 1.84 -30.05
C ALA A 383 -0.31 2.71 -28.87
N PRO A 384 -1.05 3.77 -28.49
CA PRO A 384 -2.23 4.34 -29.18
C PRO A 384 -1.85 5.06 -30.48
N ALA A 385 -2.80 5.13 -31.42
CA ALA A 385 -2.64 5.83 -32.70
C ALA A 385 -3.70 6.92 -32.88
N SER A 386 -3.47 7.86 -33.80
CA SER A 386 -4.44 8.90 -34.14
C SER A 386 -5.65 8.31 -34.88
N VAL A 387 -6.83 8.82 -34.54
CA VAL A 387 -8.13 8.44 -35.10
C VAL A 387 -8.53 9.46 -36.18
N GLY A 388 -9.28 9.04 -37.20
CA GLY A 388 -9.70 9.93 -38.29
C GLY A 388 -10.74 10.97 -37.86
N ASN A 389 -10.81 12.11 -38.57
CA ASN A 389 -11.80 13.15 -38.29
C ASN A 389 -13.26 12.67 -38.45
N GLU A 390 -13.50 11.74 -39.37
CA GLU A 390 -14.83 11.14 -39.59
C GLU A 390 -15.27 10.33 -38.36
N GLU A 391 -14.41 9.45 -37.86
CA GLU A 391 -14.64 8.66 -36.64
C GLU A 391 -14.84 9.55 -35.41
N LEU A 392 -14.05 10.61 -35.25
CA LEU A 392 -14.24 11.58 -34.17
C LEU A 392 -15.58 12.30 -34.27
N SER A 393 -15.99 12.68 -35.48
CA SER A 393 -17.28 13.32 -35.73
C SER A 393 -18.45 12.38 -35.42
N GLU A 394 -18.34 11.09 -35.74
CA GLU A 394 -19.34 10.08 -35.36
C GLU A 394 -19.49 9.91 -33.85
N LEU A 395 -18.41 10.17 -33.10
CA LEU A 395 -18.41 10.15 -31.63
C LEU A 395 -18.81 11.50 -31.01
N GLY A 396 -19.05 12.53 -31.83
CA GLY A 396 -19.31 13.89 -31.34
C GLY A 396 -18.11 14.55 -30.67
N LEU A 397 -16.88 14.13 -31.02
CA LEU A 397 -15.64 14.60 -30.42
C LEU A 397 -14.84 15.48 -31.38
N THR A 398 -14.00 16.34 -30.80
CA THR A 398 -12.95 17.05 -31.53
C THR A 398 -11.66 17.03 -30.73
N THR A 399 -10.54 16.81 -31.40
CA THR A 399 -9.22 16.95 -30.76
C THR A 399 -8.92 18.43 -30.58
N LEU A 400 -8.66 18.85 -29.34
CA LEU A 400 -8.13 20.18 -29.09
C LEU A 400 -6.72 20.26 -29.68
N LYS A 401 -6.40 21.38 -30.35
CA LYS A 401 -5.02 21.64 -30.75
C LYS A 401 -4.17 21.70 -29.48
N SER A 402 -3.17 20.84 -29.39
CA SER A 402 -2.14 20.99 -28.35
C SER A 402 -1.56 22.40 -28.49
N SER A 403 -1.68 23.22 -27.46
CA SER A 403 -0.88 24.44 -27.35
C SER A 403 0.57 23.98 -27.23
N GLU A 404 1.30 23.98 -28.35
CA GLU A 404 2.75 23.94 -28.33
C GLU A 404 3.23 25.14 -27.51
N GLY A 405 3.80 24.85 -26.34
CA GLY A 405 4.58 25.76 -25.52
C GLY A 405 6.03 25.33 -25.55
#